data_AF-A0A0E3VT81-F1
#
_entry.id   AF-A0A0E3VT81-F1
#
_cell.length_a   1.000
_cell.length_b   1.000
_cell.length_c   1.000
_cell.angle_alpha   90.00
_cell.angle_beta   90.00
_cell.angle_gamma   90.00
#
_symmetry.space_group_name_H-M   'P 1'
#
loop_
_entity.id
_entity.type
_entity.pdbx_description
1 polymer ?
#
loop_
_entity_poly.entity_id
_entity_poly.type
_entity_poly.pdbx_seq_one_letter_code
_entity_poly.pdbx_strand_id
1 'polypeptide(L)'
;MRLSQEQLEFFHREGWLFLPELFSQEEVDLLAREAVGIYDANRPEVWREKSGAPRTAFAAHLYNEAFRILGAHPRMIDPVEQLFGEPVYMHQFKINAKSAFTGDVWQWHQDYGTWKRRRHAGAARDEHRDLP
;
A
#
# COMPACT_ATOMS: atom_id res chain seq x y z
N MET A 1 2.73 8.65 -15.55
CA MET A 1 1.87 8.36 -16.73
C MET A 1 0.60 9.19 -16.67
N ARG A 2 -0.13 9.37 -17.78
CA ARG A 2 -1.41 10.10 -17.77
C ARG A 2 -2.57 9.16 -18.05
N LEU A 3 -3.68 9.34 -17.33
CA LEU A 3 -4.94 8.63 -17.57
C LEU A 3 -5.65 9.21 -18.79
N SER A 4 -6.29 8.33 -19.57
CA SER A 4 -7.19 8.74 -20.65
C SER A 4 -8.49 9.33 -20.10
N GLN A 5 -9.21 10.09 -20.93
CA GLN A 5 -10.52 10.63 -20.54
C GLN A 5 -11.51 9.53 -20.13
N GLU A 6 -11.52 8.40 -20.85
CA GLU A 6 -12.36 7.24 -20.53
C GLU A 6 -12.02 6.63 -19.16
N GLN A 7 -10.73 6.55 -18.80
CA GLN A 7 -10.30 6.08 -17.48
C GLN A 7 -10.74 7.06 -16.38
N LEU A 8 -10.62 8.37 -16.60
CA LEU A 8 -11.10 9.37 -15.65
C LEU A 8 -12.61 9.23 -15.40
N GLU A 9 -13.40 9.14 -16.48
CA GLU A 9 -14.85 8.97 -16.39
C GLU A 9 -15.25 7.65 -15.72
N PHE A 10 -14.52 6.57 -16.02
CA PHE A 10 -14.71 5.29 -15.35
C PHE A 10 -14.45 5.41 -13.84
N PHE A 11 -13.35 6.02 -13.43
CA PHE A 11 -13.02 6.21 -12.02
C PHE A 11 -14.11 7.02 -11.29
N HIS A 12 -14.59 8.10 -11.90
CA HIS A 12 -15.64 8.93 -11.30
C HIS A 12 -16.97 8.18 -11.13
N ARG A 13 -17.27 7.22 -12.01
CA ARG A 13 -18.50 6.43 -11.96
C ARG A 13 -18.38 5.23 -11.01
N GLU A 14 -17.29 4.48 -11.10
CA GLU A 14 -17.14 3.18 -10.43
C GLU A 14 -16.30 3.24 -9.13
N GLY A 15 -15.50 4.28 -8.95
CA GLY A 15 -14.64 4.47 -7.78
C GLY A 15 -13.34 3.65 -7.77
N TRP A 16 -12.96 3.03 -8.89
CA TRP A 16 -11.72 2.26 -9.01
C TRP A 16 -11.14 2.32 -10.44
N LEU A 17 -9.88 1.94 -10.60
CA LEU A 17 -9.19 1.80 -11.89
C LEU A 17 -8.33 0.54 -11.92
N PHE A 18 -8.21 -0.06 -13.10
CA PHE A 18 -7.30 -1.17 -13.36
C PHE A 18 -6.34 -0.79 -14.49
N LEU A 19 -5.04 -0.85 -14.18
CA LEU A 19 -3.94 -0.51 -15.07
C LEU A 19 -3.08 -1.77 -15.27
N PRO A 20 -3.40 -2.62 -16.26
CA PRO A 20 -2.64 -3.84 -16.50
C PRO A 20 -1.21 -3.51 -16.94
N GLU A 21 -0.27 -4.40 -16.59
CA GLU A 21 1.11 -4.36 -17.10
C GLU A 21 1.83 -3.02 -16.84
N LEU A 22 1.48 -2.34 -15.74
CA LEU A 22 2.10 -1.07 -15.36
C LEU A 22 3.60 -1.20 -15.07
N PHE A 23 4.00 -2.37 -14.59
CA PHE A 23 5.38 -2.76 -14.32
C PHE A 23 5.73 -4.02 -15.12
N SER A 24 6.99 -4.13 -15.54
CA SER A 24 7.48 -5.31 -16.25
C SER A 24 7.52 -6.53 -15.33
N GLN A 25 7.62 -7.72 -15.90
CA GLN A 25 7.73 -8.95 -15.12
C GLN A 25 8.98 -8.94 -14.23
N GLU A 26 10.10 -8.39 -14.72
CA GLU A 26 11.34 -8.30 -13.96
C GLU A 26 11.22 -7.37 -12.75
N GLU A 27 10.50 -6.25 -12.90
CA GLU A 27 10.20 -5.31 -11.81
C GLU A 27 9.29 -5.97 -10.76
N VAL A 28 8.26 -6.69 -11.20
CA VAL A 28 7.35 -7.42 -10.31
C VAL A 28 8.10 -8.54 -9.57
N ASP A 29 8.95 -9.29 -10.25
CA ASP A 29 9.74 -10.36 -9.65
C ASP A 29 10.72 -9.82 -8.60
N LEU A 30 11.31 -8.65 -8.83
CA LEU A 30 12.13 -7.96 -7.84
C LEU A 30 11.31 -7.61 -6.60
N LEU A 31 10.16 -6.95 -6.77
CA LEU A 31 9.29 -6.58 -5.65
C LEU A 31 8.81 -7.81 -4.86
N ALA A 32 8.50 -8.91 -5.55
CA ALA A 32 8.10 -10.16 -4.91
C ALA A 32 9.24 -10.76 -4.06
N ARG A 33 10.48 -10.77 -4.57
CA ARG A 33 11.66 -11.22 -3.80
C ARG A 33 11.91 -10.33 -2.58
N GLU A 34 11.86 -9.02 -2.75
CA GLU A 34 12.06 -8.05 -1.66
C GLU A 34 10.96 -8.18 -0.59
N ALA A 35 9.71 -8.45 -1.00
CA ALA A 35 8.61 -8.68 -0.06
C ALA A 35 8.87 -9.89 0.85
N VAL A 36 9.41 -11.00 0.32
CA VAL A 36 9.78 -12.17 1.12
C VAL A 36 10.82 -11.78 2.17
N GLY A 37 11.88 -11.07 1.79
CA GLY A 37 12.89 -10.59 2.73
C GLY A 37 12.32 -9.67 3.82
N ILE A 38 11.37 -8.80 3.48
CA ILE A 38 10.66 -7.96 4.45
C ILE A 38 9.86 -8.83 5.42
N TYR A 39 9.14 -9.82 4.92
CA TYR A 39 8.31 -10.68 5.75
C TYR A 39 9.11 -11.62 6.66
N ASP A 40 10.33 -11.96 6.30
CA ASP A 40 11.22 -12.78 7.13
C ASP A 40 11.96 -11.96 8.18
N ALA A 41 12.03 -10.64 8.01
CA ALA A 41 12.68 -9.76 8.98
C ALA A 41 11.93 -9.77 10.34
N ASN A 42 12.70 -9.88 11.42
CA ASN A 42 12.15 -9.71 12.77
C ASN A 42 12.06 -8.22 13.11
N ARG A 43 10.94 -7.62 12.73
CA ARG A 43 10.70 -6.18 12.80
C ARG A 43 9.34 -5.88 13.41
N PRO A 44 9.23 -4.82 14.23
CA PRO A 44 7.94 -4.42 14.78
C PRO A 44 6.96 -3.96 13.69
N GLU A 45 7.44 -3.44 12.55
CA GLU A 45 6.62 -3.07 11.38
C GLU A 45 5.89 -4.27 10.75
N VAL A 46 6.39 -5.49 10.99
CA VAL A 46 5.86 -6.72 10.37
C VAL A 46 4.91 -7.37 11.36
N TRP A 47 3.63 -7.07 11.19
CA TRP A 47 2.59 -7.69 11.97
C TRP A 47 2.40 -9.15 11.52
N ARG A 48 2.40 -10.05 12.51
CA ARG A 48 2.28 -11.50 12.34
C ARG A 48 1.03 -12.02 13.03
N GLU A 49 0.43 -13.05 12.45
CA GLU A 49 -0.63 -13.81 13.09
C GLU A 49 -0.08 -14.63 14.28
N LYS A 50 -0.98 -15.20 15.09
CA LYS A 50 -0.59 -16.07 16.21
C LYS A 50 0.25 -17.28 15.78
N SER A 51 0.10 -17.72 14.53
CA SER A 51 0.89 -18.78 13.91
C SER A 51 2.35 -18.39 13.63
N GLY A 52 2.70 -17.11 13.75
CA GLY A 52 3.99 -16.55 13.33
C GLY A 52 4.03 -16.15 11.86
N ALA A 53 2.98 -16.48 11.08
CA ALA A 53 2.89 -16.11 9.68
C ALA A 53 2.81 -14.58 9.52
N PRO A 54 3.58 -13.98 8.59
CA PRO A 54 3.49 -12.56 8.29
C PRO A 54 2.12 -12.24 7.69
N ARG A 55 1.52 -11.13 8.11
CA ARG A 55 0.22 -10.68 7.62
C ARG A 55 0.27 -9.32 6.98
N THR A 56 0.88 -8.35 7.65
CA THR A 56 1.02 -7.01 7.09
C THR A 56 2.37 -6.44 7.46
N ALA A 57 3.14 -6.04 6.45
CA ALA A 57 4.32 -5.21 6.64
C ALA A 57 3.91 -3.75 6.44
N PHE A 58 4.00 -2.94 7.50
CA PHE A 58 3.76 -1.51 7.44
C PHE A 58 5.04 -0.79 7.04
N ALA A 59 4.94 0.40 6.47
CA ALA A 59 6.07 1.31 6.32
C ALA A 59 7.26 0.80 5.45
N ALA A 60 7.10 -0.27 4.67
CA ALA A 60 8.21 -0.88 3.91
C ALA A 60 9.02 0.11 3.07
N HIS A 61 8.36 1.13 2.51
CA HIS A 61 9.02 2.23 1.80
C HIS A 61 10.07 3.02 2.62
N LEU A 62 10.12 2.90 3.94
CA LEU A 62 11.11 3.57 4.80
C LEU A 62 12.37 2.73 5.06
N TYR A 63 12.29 1.41 4.88
CA TYR A 63 13.38 0.48 5.21
C TYR A 63 13.71 -0.52 4.11
N ASN A 64 13.02 -0.46 2.97
CA ASN A 64 13.33 -1.24 1.78
C ASN A 64 13.37 -0.34 0.54
N GLU A 65 14.48 -0.40 -0.19
CA GLU A 65 14.75 0.49 -1.32
C GLU A 65 13.78 0.29 -2.49
N ALA A 66 13.45 -0.96 -2.82
CA ALA A 66 12.54 -1.26 -3.93
C ALA A 66 11.14 -0.72 -3.62
N PHE A 67 10.66 -0.87 -2.39
CA PHE A 67 9.37 -0.31 -1.97
C PHE A 67 9.40 1.20 -1.75
N ARG A 68 10.56 1.80 -1.42
CA ARG A 68 10.75 3.26 -1.42
C ARG A 68 10.55 3.84 -2.81
N ILE A 69 11.18 3.22 -3.81
CA ILE A 69 11.03 3.60 -5.21
C ILE A 69 9.60 3.39 -5.67
N LEU A 70 9.00 2.22 -5.39
CA LEU A 70 7.61 1.92 -5.78
C LEU A 70 6.63 2.97 -5.23
N GLY A 71 6.74 3.31 -3.94
CA GLY A 71 5.87 4.29 -3.28
C GLY A 71 6.00 5.71 -3.83
N ALA A 72 7.10 6.01 -4.52
CA ALA A 72 7.38 7.30 -5.15
C ALA A 72 7.37 7.26 -6.68
N HIS A 73 6.96 6.15 -7.29
CA HIS A 73 7.17 5.93 -8.72
C HIS A 73 6.20 6.79 -9.56
N PRO A 74 6.66 7.55 -10.60
CA PRO A 74 5.77 8.41 -11.42
C PRO A 74 4.65 7.66 -12.16
N ARG A 75 4.84 6.37 -12.47
CA ARG A 75 3.76 5.50 -12.99
C ARG A 75 2.59 5.36 -12.01
N MET A 76 2.80 5.55 -10.70
CA MET A 76 1.78 5.52 -9.65
C MET A 76 1.33 6.92 -9.21
N ILE A 77 2.26 7.87 -9.06
CA ILE A 77 1.96 9.22 -8.54
C ILE A 77 1.20 10.06 -9.57
N ASP A 78 1.70 10.19 -10.79
CA ASP A 78 1.11 11.05 -11.81
C ASP A 78 -0.40 10.81 -12.06
N PRO A 79 -0.90 9.55 -12.17
CA PRO A 79 -2.34 9.33 -12.35
C PRO A 79 -3.15 9.71 -11.11
N VAL A 80 -2.58 9.58 -9.90
CA VAL A 80 -3.23 9.99 -8.65
C VAL A 80 -3.30 11.51 -8.56
N GLU A 81 -2.19 12.22 -8.80
CA GLU A 81 -2.17 13.69 -8.85
C GLU A 81 -3.09 14.25 -9.94
N GLN A 82 -3.19 13.55 -11.09
CA GLN A 82 -4.15 13.91 -12.13
C GLN A 82 -5.61 13.83 -11.64
N LEU A 83 -5.97 12.81 -10.85
CA LEU A 83 -7.31 12.64 -10.30
C LEU A 83 -7.65 13.68 -9.23
N PHE A 84 -6.68 14.01 -8.37
CA PHE A 84 -6.88 14.96 -7.27
C PHE A 84 -6.70 16.42 -7.70
N GLY A 85 -5.95 16.69 -8.76
CA GLY A 85 -5.61 18.04 -9.22
C GLY A 85 -4.62 18.77 -8.32
N GLU A 86 -3.90 18.05 -7.45
CA GLU A 86 -2.94 18.60 -6.50
C GLU A 86 -1.80 17.60 -6.22
N PRO A 87 -0.64 18.07 -5.71
CA PRO A 87 0.42 17.20 -5.26
C PRO A 87 -0.01 16.30 -4.10
N VAL A 88 0.51 15.07 -4.07
CA VAL A 88 0.15 14.09 -3.03
C VAL A 88 1.35 13.68 -2.16
N TYR A 89 1.05 13.07 -1.02
CA TYR A 89 2.05 12.46 -0.14
C TYR A 89 1.60 11.07 0.32
N MET A 90 2.54 10.24 0.74
CA MET A 90 2.26 8.91 1.28
C MET A 90 1.60 9.03 2.66
N HIS A 91 0.28 8.80 2.75
CA HIS A 91 -0.40 8.75 4.04
C HIS A 91 -0.10 7.45 4.80
N GLN A 92 -0.06 6.31 4.10
CA GLN A 92 0.10 4.99 4.71
C GLN A 92 0.61 4.00 3.65
N PHE A 93 1.57 3.15 4.04
CA PHE A 93 2.12 2.11 3.18
C PHE A 93 1.96 0.74 3.84
N LYS A 94 1.44 -0.24 3.11
CA LYS A 94 1.28 -1.63 3.57
C LYS A 94 1.55 -2.63 2.47
N ILE A 95 2.19 -3.73 2.82
CA ILE A 95 2.22 -4.96 2.02
C ILE A 95 1.44 -6.01 2.80
N ASN A 96 0.32 -6.46 2.24
CA ASN A 96 -0.53 -7.47 2.88
C ASN A 96 -0.19 -8.84 2.31
N ALA A 97 0.34 -9.71 3.16
CA ALA A 97 0.51 -11.12 2.85
C ALA A 97 -0.81 -11.85 3.10
N LYS A 98 -1.22 -12.66 2.13
CA LYS A 98 -2.27 -13.66 2.33
C LYS A 98 -1.64 -15.03 2.26
N SER A 99 -1.31 -15.59 3.41
CA SER A 99 -0.70 -16.92 3.51
C SER A 99 -1.59 -17.96 2.82
N ALA A 100 -0.97 -18.82 2.01
CA ALA A 100 -1.67 -19.91 1.38
C ALA A 100 -2.32 -20.80 2.45
N PHE A 101 -3.58 -21.17 2.25
CA PHE A 101 -4.38 -22.08 3.09
C PHE A 101 -4.73 -21.58 4.51
N THR A 102 -4.03 -20.60 5.07
CA THR A 102 -4.24 -20.14 6.46
C THR A 102 -4.57 -18.65 6.60
N GLY A 103 -4.46 -17.85 5.55
CA GLY A 103 -4.69 -16.41 5.66
C GLY A 103 -6.15 -16.05 5.93
N ASP A 104 -6.42 -15.37 7.05
CA ASP A 104 -7.79 -14.94 7.36
C ASP A 104 -8.31 -13.87 6.39
N VAL A 105 -9.64 -13.78 6.31
CA VAL A 105 -10.38 -12.84 5.46
C VAL A 105 -10.17 -11.38 5.89
N TRP A 106 -10.01 -10.48 4.91
CA TRP A 106 -10.22 -9.05 5.11
C TRP A 106 -11.72 -8.76 4.97
N GLN A 107 -12.36 -8.37 6.07
CA GLN A 107 -13.78 -8.06 6.09
C GLN A 107 -14.09 -6.83 5.22
N TRP A 108 -15.30 -6.74 4.68
CA TRP A 108 -15.76 -5.55 3.98
C TRP A 108 -15.68 -4.32 4.89
N HIS A 109 -15.03 -3.26 4.42
CA HIS A 109 -14.90 -1.99 5.16
C HIS A 109 -14.64 -0.81 4.22
N GLN A 110 -14.69 0.39 4.78
CA GLN A 110 -14.22 1.63 4.14
C GLN A 110 -13.04 2.21 4.90
N ASP A 111 -12.00 2.59 4.17
CA ASP A 111 -10.78 3.14 4.77
C ASP A 111 -11.00 4.55 5.33
N TYR A 112 -11.65 5.42 4.57
CA TYR A 112 -11.84 6.83 4.94
C TYR A 112 -12.52 7.01 6.30
N GLY A 113 -13.57 6.22 6.60
CA GLY A 113 -14.26 6.29 7.89
C GLY A 113 -13.31 6.00 9.06
N THR A 114 -12.38 5.07 8.88
CA THR A 114 -11.36 4.74 9.89
C THR A 114 -10.31 5.84 10.00
N TRP A 115 -9.78 6.34 8.88
CA TRP A 115 -8.81 7.44 8.88
C TRP A 115 -9.38 8.70 9.52
N LYS A 116 -10.63 9.08 9.18
CA LYS A 116 -11.31 10.24 9.76
C LYS A 116 -11.45 10.12 11.28
N ARG A 117 -11.94 8.99 11.78
CA ARG A 117 -12.09 8.76 13.23
C ARG A 117 -10.75 8.80 13.97
N ARG A 118 -9.72 8.15 13.42
CA ARG A 118 -8.39 8.10 14.05
C ARG A 118 -7.72 9.49 14.05
N ARG A 119 -7.81 10.25 12.96
CA ARG A 119 -7.30 11.63 12.90
C ARG A 119 -7.98 12.57 13.91
N HIS A 120 -9.30 12.45 14.13
CA HIS A 120 -10.02 13.29 15.10
C HIS A 120 -9.84 12.88 16.57
N ALA A 121 -9.46 11.63 16.84
CA ALA A 121 -9.23 11.15 18.21
C ALA A 121 -7.91 11.64 18.83
N GLY A 122 -7.27 12.69 18.28
CA GLY A 122 -5.91 13.09 18.66
C GLY A 122 -4.84 12.06 18.31
N ALA A 123 -5.23 10.97 17.63
CA ALA A 123 -4.32 9.96 17.13
C ALA A 123 -3.83 10.37 15.73
N ALA A 124 -3.04 11.44 15.68
CA ALA A 124 -1.84 11.41 14.85
C ALA A 124 -0.84 10.39 15.46
N ARG A 125 -1.32 9.16 15.69
CA ARG A 125 -0.46 8.00 15.81
C ARG A 125 -0.21 7.60 14.37
N ASP A 126 0.72 8.34 13.79
CA ASP A 126 1.49 7.87 12.65
C ASP A 126 1.84 6.41 12.97
N GLU A 127 1.36 5.45 12.17
CA GLU A 127 1.66 4.02 12.39
C GLU A 127 3.19 3.73 12.28
N HIS A 128 3.98 4.78 12.06
CA HIS A 128 5.43 4.83 11.99
C HIS A 128 6.14 5.22 13.30
N ARG A 129 5.43 5.74 14.33
CA ARG A 129 6.09 6.33 15.52
C ARG A 129 6.05 5.47 16.79
N ASP A 130 5.23 4.42 16.82
CA ASP A 130 5.05 3.54 17.98
C ASP A 130 5.63 2.12 17.74
N LEU A 131 6.60 2.01 16.84
CA LEU A 131 7.44 0.84 16.73
C LEU A 131 8.68 1.08 17.60
N PRO A 132 9.06 0.15 18.50
CA PRO A 132 10.18 0.32 19.41
C PRO A 132 11.50 0.64 18.69
#